data_AF-A0A1G8JQG7-F1
#
_entry.id   AF-A0A1G8JQG7-F1
#
_cell.length_a   1.000
_cell.length_b   1.000
_cell.length_c   1.000
_cell.angle_alpha   90.00
_cell.angle_beta   90.00
_cell.angle_gamma   90.00
#
_symmetry.space_group_name_H-M   'P 1'
#
loop_
_entity.id
_entity.type
_entity.pdbx_description
1 polymer ?
#
loop_
_entity_poly.entity_id
_entity_poly.type
_entity_poly.pdbx_seq_one_letter_code
_entity_poly.pdbx_strand_id
1 'polypeptide(L)'
;MSGQMLAAMERAPEATFVGDATATANFTTGRLAGRADNFTEYATNAACESGTRGCVSTSVQSLGGSLDIAGRISDTEFTYSATGTLTGDDIAMGAVSADIDMDGAGRFGQMNGRLVALGAQEGTAVLTSGTGATATSEAIGLLLLSE
;
A
#
# COMPACT_ATOMS: atom_id res chain seq x y z
N MET A 1 -8.88 -13.71 1.27
CA MET A 1 -8.42 -13.09 0.02
C MET A 1 -6.96 -12.70 0.17
N SER A 2 -6.20 -12.77 -0.91
CA SER A 2 -4.82 -12.28 -0.99
C SER A 2 -4.62 -11.45 -2.24
N GLY A 3 -3.59 -10.62 -2.23
CA GLY A 3 -3.21 -9.79 -3.36
C GLY A 3 -2.11 -8.82 -2.96
N GLN A 4 -2.23 -7.57 -3.39
CA GLN A 4 -1.16 -6.58 -3.25
C GLN A 4 -1.71 -5.25 -2.75
N MET A 5 -0.88 -4.57 -1.95
CA MET A 5 -1.02 -3.15 -1.66
C MET A 5 0.09 -2.41 -2.39
N LEU A 6 -0.30 -1.44 -3.22
CA LEU A 6 0.61 -0.54 -3.91
C LEU A 6 0.48 0.84 -3.30
N ALA A 7 1.59 1.50 -3.05
CA ALA A 7 1.61 2.88 -2.59
C ALA A 7 2.69 3.69 -3.30
N ALA A 8 2.45 4.99 -3.46
CA ALA A 8 3.43 5.98 -3.87
C ALA A 8 3.45 7.10 -2.82
N MET A 9 4.61 7.72 -2.63
CA MET A 9 4.80 8.78 -1.65
C MET A 9 5.42 10.00 -2.31
N GLU A 10 4.98 11.20 -1.94
CA GLU A 10 5.51 12.46 -2.48
C GLU A 10 7.02 12.60 -2.30
N ARG A 11 7.56 12.14 -1.16
CA ARG A 11 9.00 12.16 -0.87
C ARG A 11 9.82 11.15 -1.67
N ALA A 12 9.16 10.18 -2.31
CA ALA A 12 9.77 9.20 -3.20
C ALA A 12 9.02 9.22 -4.56
N PRO A 13 9.05 10.36 -5.29
CA PRO A 13 8.18 10.59 -6.44
C PRO A 13 8.51 9.66 -7.62
N GLU A 14 9.73 9.13 -7.65
CA GLU A 14 10.21 8.16 -8.64
C GLU A 14 10.23 6.74 -8.07
N ALA A 15 9.40 6.44 -7.07
CA ALA A 15 9.29 5.09 -6.51
C ALA A 15 7.85 4.64 -6.32
N THR A 16 7.67 3.31 -6.29
CA THR A 16 6.42 2.64 -5.90
C THR A 16 6.75 1.56 -4.88
N PHE A 17 5.97 1.53 -3.81
CA PHE A 17 6.04 0.53 -2.75
C PHE A 17 5.00 -0.55 -3.03
N VAL A 18 5.41 -1.80 -3.05
CA VAL A 18 4.50 -2.95 -3.27
C VAL A 18 4.65 -3.92 -2.11
N GLY A 19 3.56 -4.20 -1.41
CA GLY A 19 3.49 -5.19 -0.33
C GLY A 19 2.48 -6.28 -0.63
N ASP A 20 2.67 -7.43 0.00
CA ASP A 20 1.72 -8.54 -0.03
C ASP A 20 0.57 -8.21 0.92
N ALA A 21 -0.67 -8.30 0.45
CA ALA A 21 -1.86 -8.02 1.24
C ALA A 21 -2.70 -9.27 1.43
N THR A 22 -3.14 -9.51 2.66
CA THR A 22 -4.13 -10.55 2.99
C THR A 22 -5.27 -9.92 3.77
N ALA A 23 -6.51 -10.27 3.40
CA ALA A 23 -7.68 -9.80 4.13
C ALA A 23 -8.84 -10.79 4.07
N THR A 24 -9.68 -10.69 5.10
CA THR A 24 -10.94 -11.43 5.25
C THR A 24 -12.09 -10.45 5.15
N ALA A 25 -13.00 -10.68 4.20
CA ALA A 25 -14.27 -9.97 4.11
C ALA A 25 -15.36 -10.84 4.75
N ASN A 26 -16.00 -10.30 5.79
CA ASN A 26 -17.17 -10.91 6.41
C ASN A 26 -18.40 -10.07 6.05
N PHE A 27 -19.11 -10.51 5.01
CA PHE A 27 -20.32 -9.84 4.52
C PHE A 27 -21.49 -9.93 5.52
N THR A 28 -21.51 -10.94 6.38
CA THR A 28 -22.54 -11.08 7.43
C THR A 28 -22.40 -10.00 8.50
N THR A 29 -21.17 -9.68 8.91
CA THR A 29 -20.92 -8.65 9.93
C THR A 29 -20.61 -7.27 9.33
N GLY A 30 -20.49 -7.19 7.99
CA GLY A 30 -20.12 -5.97 7.27
C GLY A 30 -18.70 -5.50 7.60
N ARG A 31 -17.74 -6.44 7.79
CA ARG A 31 -16.36 -6.13 8.20
C ARG A 31 -15.33 -6.61 7.21
N LEU A 32 -14.30 -5.79 7.03
CA LEU A 32 -13.05 -6.16 6.36
C LEU A 32 -11.93 -6.07 7.40
N ALA A 33 -11.07 -7.09 7.47
CA ALA A 33 -9.90 -7.08 8.33
C ALA A 33 -8.74 -7.82 7.67
N GLY A 34 -7.52 -7.32 7.81
CA GLY A 34 -6.37 -7.87 7.12
C GLY A 34 -5.06 -7.23 7.52
N ARG A 35 -4.02 -7.53 6.75
CA ARG A 35 -2.67 -7.01 6.95
C ARG A 35 -1.92 -7.01 5.62
N ALA A 36 -1.08 -6.01 5.44
CA ALA A 36 -0.08 -5.96 4.39
C ALA A 36 1.34 -5.96 4.99
N ASP A 37 2.24 -6.74 4.40
CA ASP A 37 3.64 -6.87 4.78
C ASP A 37 4.53 -7.16 3.56
N ASN A 38 5.80 -7.53 3.78
CA ASN A 38 6.79 -7.81 2.73
C ASN A 38 6.92 -6.69 1.69
N PHE A 39 6.86 -5.44 2.14
CA PHE A 39 6.94 -4.30 1.24
C PHE A 39 8.31 -4.22 0.57
N THR A 40 8.32 -3.97 -0.73
CA THR A 40 9.50 -3.68 -1.51
C THR A 40 9.31 -2.36 -2.23
N GLU A 41 10.31 -1.49 -2.14
CA GLU A 41 10.37 -0.27 -2.93
C GLU A 41 11.00 -0.57 -4.29
N TYR A 42 10.34 -0.10 -5.34
CA TYR A 42 10.80 -0.20 -6.72
C TYR A 42 10.97 1.19 -7.31
N ALA A 43 12.07 1.40 -8.04
CA ALA A 43 12.26 2.62 -8.80
C ALA A 43 11.29 2.65 -10.00
N THR A 44 10.58 3.75 -10.15
CA THR A 44 9.76 4.06 -11.31
C THR A 44 10.70 4.31 -12.50
N ASN A 45 10.52 3.56 -13.58
CA ASN A 45 11.35 3.68 -14.77
C ASN A 45 10.57 4.43 -15.86
N ALA A 46 11.14 5.49 -16.43
CA ALA A 46 10.52 6.24 -17.53
C ALA A 46 10.16 5.36 -18.75
N ALA A 47 10.82 4.21 -18.93
CA ALA A 47 10.44 3.22 -19.93
C ALA A 47 9.02 2.65 -19.70
N CYS A 48 8.57 2.51 -18.44
CA CYS A 48 7.21 2.07 -18.11
C CYS A 48 6.17 3.10 -18.55
N GLU A 49 6.46 4.39 -18.38
CA GLU A 49 5.55 5.47 -18.74
C GLU A 49 5.36 5.59 -20.26
N SER A 50 6.39 5.26 -21.03
CA SER A 50 6.37 5.32 -22.50
C SER A 50 5.72 4.10 -23.17
N GLY A 51 5.28 3.09 -22.41
CA GLY A 51 4.62 1.89 -22.95
C GLY A 51 5.53 0.99 -23.80
N THR A 52 6.85 1.14 -23.68
CA THR A 52 7.80 0.28 -24.39
C THR A 52 7.78 -1.14 -23.79
N ARG A 53 7.63 -2.17 -24.65
CA ARG A 53 7.69 -3.58 -24.22
C ARG A 53 9.08 -3.85 -23.63
N GLY A 54 9.14 -4.20 -22.34
CA GLY A 54 10.38 -4.48 -21.62
C GLY A 54 10.62 -3.64 -20.37
N CYS A 55 9.61 -2.90 -19.87
CA CYS A 55 9.77 -2.24 -18.59
C CYS A 55 9.88 -3.27 -17.45
N VAL A 56 11.04 -3.32 -16.83
CA VAL A 56 11.30 -4.02 -15.57
C VAL A 56 11.77 -2.92 -14.61
N SER A 57 11.06 -2.75 -13.50
CA SER A 57 11.51 -1.85 -12.43
C SER A 57 12.65 -2.52 -11.65
N THR A 58 13.54 -1.69 -11.11
CA THR A 58 14.64 -2.18 -10.25
C THR A 58 14.19 -2.08 -8.81
N SER A 59 14.35 -3.16 -8.03
CA SER A 59 14.14 -3.11 -6.58
C SER A 59 15.18 -2.18 -5.95
N VAL A 60 14.73 -1.20 -5.18
CA VAL A 60 15.58 -0.27 -4.42
C VAL A 60 15.95 -0.90 -3.09
N GLN A 61 14.95 -1.30 -2.32
CA GLN A 61 15.11 -1.89 -0.99
C GLN A 61 13.91 -2.75 -0.61
N SER A 62 14.15 -3.71 0.28
CA SER A 62 13.09 -4.38 1.03
C SER A 62 12.83 -3.61 2.32
N LEU A 63 11.56 -3.34 2.60
CA LEU A 63 11.12 -2.63 3.79
C LEU A 63 10.72 -3.62 4.88
N GLY A 64 11.01 -3.25 6.12
CA GLY A 64 10.49 -3.91 7.30
C GLY A 64 9.11 -3.36 7.69
N GLY A 65 8.48 -4.03 8.66
CA GLY A 65 7.20 -3.57 9.22
C GLY A 65 5.98 -4.09 8.47
N SER A 66 4.86 -3.40 8.62
CA SER A 66 3.54 -3.86 8.18
C SER A 66 2.45 -2.80 8.36
N LEU A 67 1.37 -2.95 7.60
CA LEU A 67 0.15 -2.16 7.74
C LEU A 67 -1.03 -3.08 8.06
N ASP A 68 -1.78 -2.79 9.12
CA ASP A 68 -3.04 -3.46 9.44
C ASP A 68 -4.18 -2.82 8.65
N ILE A 69 -5.04 -3.67 8.09
CA ILE A 69 -6.20 -3.27 7.27
C ILE A 69 -7.46 -3.48 8.08
N ALA A 70 -8.28 -2.45 8.25
CA ALA A 70 -9.55 -2.55 8.95
C ALA A 70 -10.63 -1.72 8.26
N GLY A 71 -11.81 -2.29 8.04
CA GLY A 71 -12.84 -1.63 7.26
C GLY A 71 -14.27 -2.09 7.50
N ARG A 72 -15.18 -1.44 6.78
CA ARG A 72 -16.62 -1.70 6.78
C ARG A 72 -17.10 -1.97 5.36
N ILE A 73 -18.02 -2.90 5.24
CA ILE A 73 -18.63 -3.30 3.96
C ILE A 73 -20.07 -2.82 3.95
N SER A 74 -20.48 -2.19 2.85
CA SER A 74 -21.85 -1.78 2.56
C SER A 74 -22.20 -2.25 1.16
N ASP A 75 -23.04 -3.27 1.05
CA ASP A 75 -23.38 -3.94 -0.22
C ASP A 75 -22.14 -4.40 -0.99
N THR A 76 -21.87 -3.76 -2.13
CA THR A 76 -20.71 -4.05 -3.00
C THR A 76 -19.54 -3.10 -2.74
N GLU A 77 -19.68 -2.16 -1.81
CA GLU A 77 -18.68 -1.15 -1.52
C GLU A 77 -18.04 -1.42 -0.15
N PHE A 78 -16.84 -0.88 0.05
CA PHE A 78 -16.19 -0.90 1.35
C PHE A 78 -15.38 0.37 1.57
N THR A 79 -15.27 0.76 2.83
CA THR A 79 -14.30 1.74 3.31
C THR A 79 -13.34 1.05 4.27
N TYR A 80 -12.09 1.49 4.32
CA TYR A 80 -11.08 0.88 5.16
C TYR A 80 -9.99 1.87 5.52
N SER A 81 -9.24 1.56 6.56
CA SER A 81 -7.95 2.18 6.86
C SER A 81 -6.84 1.14 6.73
N ALA A 82 -5.65 1.61 6.39
CA ALA A 82 -4.41 0.87 6.37
C ALA A 82 -3.39 1.63 7.21
N THR A 83 -3.12 1.13 8.42
CA THR A 83 -2.29 1.83 9.40
C THR A 83 -1.17 0.94 9.92
N GLY A 84 -0.02 1.54 10.23
CA GLY A 84 1.09 0.79 10.79
C GLY A 84 2.41 1.49 10.58
N THR A 85 3.49 0.72 10.62
CA THR A 85 4.85 1.27 10.53
C THR A 85 5.63 0.48 9.49
N LEU A 86 6.34 1.20 8.62
CA LEU A 86 7.34 0.64 7.71
C LEU A 86 8.73 1.14 8.10
N THR A 87 9.76 0.33 7.91
CA THR A 87 11.15 0.75 8.16
C THR A 87 12.01 0.54 6.92
N GLY A 88 12.86 1.51 6.63
CA GLY A 88 13.76 1.49 5.47
C GLY A 88 14.69 2.70 5.50
N ASP A 89 15.31 2.99 4.35
CA ASP A 89 16.20 4.13 4.17
C ASP A 89 15.54 5.22 3.28
N ASP A 90 15.52 6.47 3.76
CA ASP A 90 15.16 7.66 2.97
C ASP A 90 16.44 8.34 2.46
N ILE A 91 16.43 8.81 1.21
CA ILE A 91 17.62 9.36 0.55
C ILE A 91 18.21 10.61 1.26
N ALA A 92 17.37 11.37 1.96
CA ALA A 92 17.76 12.60 2.65
C ALA A 92 17.97 12.38 4.16
N MET A 93 17.27 11.42 4.77
CA MET A 93 17.25 11.20 6.22
C MET A 93 18.05 9.97 6.67
N GLY A 94 18.46 9.10 5.75
CA GLY A 94 19.05 7.79 6.06
C GLY A 94 17.99 6.83 6.62
N ALA A 95 18.38 5.95 7.55
CA ALA A 95 17.45 4.99 8.16
C ALA A 95 16.29 5.69 8.88
N VAL A 96 15.06 5.31 8.52
CA VAL A 96 13.80 5.87 9.02
C VAL A 96 12.80 4.79 9.42
N SER A 97 11.94 5.17 10.35
CA SER A 97 10.66 4.51 10.65
C SER A 97 9.54 5.42 10.16
N ALA A 98 8.69 4.94 9.27
CA ALA A 98 7.58 5.66 8.70
C ALA A 98 6.26 5.15 9.32
N ASP A 99 5.60 5.99 10.10
CA ASP A 99 4.26 5.72 10.58
C ASP A 99 3.26 6.10 9.49
N ILE A 100 2.51 5.13 9.01
CA ILE A 100 1.60 5.24 7.88
C ILE A 100 0.17 5.25 8.40
N ASP A 101 -0.61 6.20 7.92
CA ASP A 101 -2.05 6.28 8.12
C ASP A 101 -2.72 6.64 6.80
N MET A 102 -3.45 5.69 6.23
CA MET A 102 -4.18 5.85 4.97
C MET A 102 -5.63 5.39 5.13
N ASP A 103 -6.54 6.18 4.60
CA ASP A 103 -7.94 5.83 4.45
C ASP A 103 -8.23 5.51 2.99
N GLY A 104 -9.15 4.58 2.77
CA GLY A 104 -9.49 4.12 1.44
C GLY A 104 -10.94 3.72 1.27
N ALA A 105 -11.35 3.69 0.01
CA ALA A 105 -12.66 3.24 -0.42
C ALA A 105 -12.51 2.35 -1.66
N GLY A 106 -13.38 1.37 -1.78
CA GLY A 106 -13.30 0.38 -2.84
C GLY A 106 -14.59 -0.34 -3.09
N ARG A 107 -14.52 -1.27 -4.05
CA ARG A 107 -15.65 -2.10 -4.46
C ARG A 107 -15.25 -3.55 -4.61
N PHE A 108 -16.18 -4.43 -4.27
CA PHE A 108 -16.14 -5.84 -4.60
C PHE A 108 -16.72 -6.07 -6.00
N GLY A 109 -16.16 -7.04 -6.71
CA GLY A 109 -16.64 -7.53 -7.99
C GLY A 109 -16.35 -9.01 -8.13
N GLN A 110 -16.68 -9.57 -9.30
CA GLN A 110 -16.33 -10.94 -9.65
C GLN A 110 -15.55 -10.99 -10.94
N MET A 111 -14.49 -11.79 -10.95
CA MET A 111 -13.71 -12.10 -12.15
C MET A 111 -13.48 -13.60 -12.20
N ASN A 112 -13.90 -14.25 -13.30
CA ASN A 112 -13.76 -15.69 -13.49
C ASN A 112 -14.32 -16.53 -12.32
N GLY A 113 -15.43 -16.09 -11.72
CA GLY A 113 -16.08 -16.77 -10.59
C GLY A 113 -15.39 -16.58 -9.23
N ARG A 114 -14.35 -15.74 -9.14
CA ARG A 114 -13.66 -15.39 -7.89
C ARG A 114 -14.07 -14.00 -7.44
N LEU A 115 -14.25 -13.80 -6.14
CA LEU A 115 -14.43 -12.47 -5.57
C LEU A 115 -13.13 -11.67 -5.72
N VAL A 116 -13.25 -10.43 -6.15
CA VAL A 116 -12.15 -9.47 -6.26
C VAL A 116 -12.54 -8.19 -5.52
N ALA A 117 -11.60 -7.59 -4.81
CA ALA A 117 -11.76 -6.26 -4.22
C ALA A 117 -10.71 -5.31 -4.78
N LEU A 118 -11.16 -4.13 -5.21
CA LEU A 118 -10.29 -3.04 -5.63
C LEU A 118 -10.61 -1.80 -4.78
N GLY A 119 -9.62 -1.26 -4.09
CA GLY A 119 -9.72 -0.03 -3.31
C GLY A 119 -8.64 0.96 -3.70
N ALA A 120 -8.98 2.25 -3.65
CA ALA A 120 -8.01 3.34 -3.69
C ALA A 120 -7.90 3.92 -2.28
N GLN A 121 -6.70 4.41 -1.94
CA GLN A 121 -6.40 4.97 -0.63
C GLN A 121 -5.51 6.20 -0.75
N GLU A 122 -5.65 7.10 0.21
CA GLU A 122 -4.85 8.30 0.37
C GLU A 122 -4.59 8.55 1.86
N GLY A 123 -3.52 9.26 2.18
CA GLY A 123 -3.17 9.55 3.56
C GLY A 123 -1.76 10.09 3.69
N THR A 124 -1.13 9.78 4.81
CA THR A 124 0.17 10.34 5.16
C THR A 124 1.13 9.30 5.71
N ALA A 125 2.41 9.57 5.51
CA ALA A 125 3.53 8.87 6.12
C ALA A 125 4.35 9.87 6.95
N VAL A 126 4.54 9.61 8.23
CA VAL A 126 5.42 10.40 9.10
C VAL A 126 6.72 9.64 9.28
N LEU A 127 7.76 10.09 8.60
CA LEU A 127 9.11 9.51 8.65
C LEU A 127 9.84 10.08 9.86
N THR A 128 10.41 9.20 10.67
CA THR A 128 11.25 9.55 11.82
C THR A 128 12.62 8.88 11.67
N SER A 129 13.67 9.70 11.59
CA SER A 129 15.06 9.20 11.52
C SER A 129 15.59 8.76 12.89
N GLY A 130 16.68 8.01 12.90
CA GLY A 130 17.38 7.62 14.15
C GLY A 130 17.89 8.79 15.00
N THR A 131 17.99 10.00 14.44
CA THR A 131 18.36 11.22 15.18
C THR A 131 17.16 11.99 15.74
N GLY A 132 15.93 11.52 15.44
CA GLY A 132 14.68 12.16 15.84
C GLY A 132 14.18 13.25 14.90
N ALA A 133 14.87 13.53 13.78
CA ALA A 133 14.32 14.40 12.74
C ALA A 133 13.10 13.74 12.10
N THR A 134 12.04 14.51 11.91
CA THR A 134 10.77 14.06 11.32
C THR A 134 10.47 14.76 9.99
N ALA A 135 9.78 14.05 9.11
CA ALA A 135 9.23 14.60 7.88
C ALA A 135 7.86 13.94 7.59
N THR A 136 6.94 14.71 7.02
CA THR A 136 5.65 14.17 6.54
C THR A 136 5.72 14.03 5.03
N SER A 137 5.16 12.93 4.50
CA SER A 137 4.91 12.71 3.08
C SER A 137 3.43 12.41 2.88
N GLU A 138 2.83 12.97 1.83
CA GLU A 138 1.57 12.43 1.33
C GLU A 138 1.81 11.03 0.75
N ALA A 139 0.80 10.17 0.88
CA ALA A 139 0.79 8.81 0.39
C ALA A 139 -0.52 8.55 -0.37
N ILE A 140 -0.42 7.90 -1.52
CA ILE A 140 -1.56 7.42 -2.30
C ILE A 140 -1.35 5.96 -2.64
N GLY A 141 -2.41 5.18 -2.81
CA GLY A 141 -2.26 3.76 -3.09
C GLY A 141 -3.47 3.06 -3.66
N LEU A 142 -3.27 1.78 -3.91
CA LEU A 142 -4.27 0.84 -4.38
C LEU A 142 -4.18 -0.46 -3.59
N LEU A 143 -5.33 -0.98 -3.17
CA LEU A 143 -5.48 -2.32 -2.60
C LEU A 143 -6.16 -3.23 -3.61
N LEU A 144 -5.51 -4.33 -3.95
CA LEU A 144 -6.00 -5.35 -4.87
C LEU A 144 -6.07 -6.68 -4.12
N LEU A 145 -7.24 -7.30 -4.04
CA LEU A 145 -7.44 -8.57 -3.36
C LEU A 145 -8.26 -9.53 -4.21
N SER A 146 -7.97 -10.82 -4.14
CA SER A 146 -8.75 -11.88 -4.77
C SER A 146 -8.84 -13.12 -3.87
N GLU A 147 -9.93 -13.87 -3.96
CA GLU A 147 -10.12 -15.17 -3.27
C GLU A 147 -9.34 -16.30 -3.91
#